data_AF-A0A1Y4RE42-F1
#
_entry.id   AF-A0A1Y4RE42-F1
#
_cell.length_a   1.000
_cell.length_b   1.000
_cell.length_c   1.000
_cell.angle_alpha   90.00
_cell.angle_beta   90.00
_cell.angle_gamma   90.00
#
_symmetry.space_group_name_H-M   'P 1'
#
loop_
_entity.id
_entity.type
_entity.pdbx_description
1 polymer ?
#
loop_
_entity_poly.entity_id
_entity_poly.type
_entity_poly.pdbx_seq_one_letter_code
_entity_poly.pdbx_strand_id
1 'polypeptide(L)'
;MGVGDGMNNEVKKQLTLSLILLALLIATLFFWYPNFMFHTYVERLDYQYCLRGENDEFVVDGYQFYQDGQTQGYGHARITPLKSQVFKKNDEVTLTLILSQEHQLSQKIKIQNDDQVVTLDEQESEDVFLEEDIQNAKLQISVNRQNKTTYDQTIELKNQDMLTYTSANKDYTLTNVYVTENWLKTGVFSSKDQDLAKEYPYMIINYMYSHEQNHEVNINDYERFVYLKGKTEDFLNDQMEEIGYYDGQGSLFDMQLCCVITLMKSEDDLHPYTFTLPLSPIQKGE
;
A
#
# COMPACT_ATOMS: atom_id res chain seq x y z
N MET A 1 58.94 2.17 14.91
CA MET A 1 57.63 1.51 15.02
C MET A 1 56.95 1.63 13.67
N GLY A 2 56.77 0.51 12.97
CA GLY A 2 56.11 0.47 11.66
C GLY A 2 55.55 -0.92 11.47
N VAL A 3 54.43 -1.21 12.13
CA VAL A 3 53.65 -2.43 11.91
C VAL A 3 52.57 -2.05 10.90
N GLY A 4 52.94 -2.11 9.62
CA GLY A 4 51.98 -2.18 8.52
C GLY A 4 51.91 -3.64 8.10
N ASP A 5 51.01 -4.39 8.74
CA ASP A 5 50.88 -5.83 8.54
C ASP A 5 50.40 -6.11 7.11
N GLY A 6 51.28 -6.68 6.30
CA GLY A 6 51.02 -6.98 4.90
C GLY A 6 50.12 -8.22 4.82
N MET A 7 48.89 -8.04 4.34
CA MET A 7 47.94 -9.15 4.14
C MET A 7 48.62 -10.35 3.45
N ASN A 8 48.54 -11.52 4.10
CA ASN A 8 49.20 -12.77 3.70
C ASN A 8 48.89 -13.09 2.22
N ASN A 9 49.91 -13.52 1.46
CA ASN A 9 49.78 -13.83 0.02
C ASN A 9 48.72 -14.90 -0.27
N GLU A 10 48.47 -15.83 0.66
CA GLU A 10 47.39 -16.82 0.57
C GLU A 10 46.01 -16.15 0.59
N VAL A 11 45.82 -15.19 1.51
CA VAL A 11 44.57 -14.43 1.70
C VAL A 11 44.30 -13.53 0.50
N LYS A 12 45.35 -12.93 -0.10
CA LYS A 12 45.23 -12.16 -1.35
C LYS A 12 44.71 -13.01 -2.50
N LYS A 13 45.25 -14.22 -2.69
CA LYS A 13 44.79 -15.14 -3.75
C LYS A 13 43.34 -15.58 -3.53
N GLN A 14 42.96 -15.88 -2.29
CA GLN A 14 41.59 -16.25 -1.94
C GLN A 14 40.62 -15.10 -2.17
N LEU A 15 40.97 -13.87 -1.79
CA LEU A 15 40.14 -12.68 -2.04
C LEU A 15 39.96 -12.41 -3.54
N THR A 16 41.04 -12.51 -4.33
CA THR A 16 40.97 -12.35 -5.78
C THR A 16 40.09 -13.42 -6.43
N LEU A 17 40.21 -14.68 -6.00
CA LEU A 17 39.36 -15.77 -6.49
C LEU A 17 37.88 -15.52 -6.14
N SER A 18 37.59 -15.11 -4.90
CA SER A 18 36.23 -14.76 -4.47
C SER A 18 35.64 -13.61 -5.27
N LEU A 19 36.43 -12.57 -5.59
CA LEU A 19 35.99 -11.46 -6.46
C LEU A 19 35.69 -11.92 -7.88
N ILE A 20 36.52 -12.81 -8.44
CA ILE A 20 36.30 -13.38 -9.78
C ILE A 20 35.02 -14.24 -9.78
N LEU A 21 34.83 -15.08 -8.76
CA LEU A 21 33.63 -15.91 -8.62
C LEU A 21 32.37 -15.07 -8.43
N LEU A 22 32.44 -14.00 -7.63
CA LEU A 22 31.35 -13.04 -7.47
C LEU A 22 31.02 -12.33 -8.79
N ALA A 23 32.04 -11.89 -9.54
CA ALA A 23 31.83 -11.25 -10.83
C ALA A 23 31.21 -12.21 -11.87
N LEU A 24 31.64 -13.47 -11.88
CA LEU A 24 31.03 -14.51 -12.71
C LEU A 24 29.57 -14.77 -12.33
N LEU A 25 29.28 -14.87 -11.04
CA LEU A 25 27.92 -15.06 -10.53
C LEU A 25 27.00 -13.89 -10.89
N ILE A 26 27.46 -12.66 -10.68
CA ILE A 26 26.73 -11.44 -11.09
C ILE A 26 26.50 -11.44 -12.60
N ALA A 27 27.53 -11.73 -13.41
CA ALA A 27 27.39 -11.79 -14.86
C ALA A 27 26.36 -12.85 -15.29
N THR A 28 26.38 -14.04 -14.68
CA THR A 28 25.37 -15.08 -14.99
C THR A 28 23.96 -14.64 -14.64
N LEU A 29 23.77 -13.89 -13.55
CA LEU A 29 22.46 -13.34 -13.19
C LEU A 29 21.95 -12.36 -14.25
N PHE A 30 22.81 -11.46 -14.75
CA PHE A 30 22.45 -10.55 -15.85
C PHE A 30 22.16 -11.25 -17.18
N PHE A 31 22.82 -12.38 -17.48
CA PHE A 31 22.64 -13.10 -18.75
C PHE A 31 21.47 -14.09 -18.75
N TRP A 32 21.20 -14.76 -17.63
CA TRP A 32 20.16 -15.79 -17.54
C TRP A 32 18.78 -15.23 -17.22
N TYR A 33 18.73 -14.10 -16.52
CA TYR A 33 17.49 -13.45 -16.15
C TYR A 33 17.42 -12.11 -16.90
N PRO A 34 16.69 -12.01 -18.02
CA PRO A 34 16.59 -10.78 -18.80
C PRO A 34 16.02 -9.58 -18.00
N ASN A 35 15.43 -9.86 -16.84
CA ASN A 35 14.89 -8.87 -15.90
C ASN A 35 15.69 -8.77 -14.58
N PHE A 36 16.90 -9.34 -14.49
CA PHE A 36 17.71 -9.21 -13.27
C PHE A 36 18.29 -7.80 -13.17
N MET A 37 17.79 -7.10 -12.15
CA MET A 37 18.09 -5.70 -11.91
C MET A 37 18.24 -5.49 -10.41
N PHE A 38 19.36 -4.86 -10.02
CA PHE A 38 19.45 -4.25 -8.69
C PHE A 38 18.58 -3.00 -8.70
N HIS A 39 17.32 -3.14 -8.34
CA HIS A 39 16.57 -2.00 -7.82
C HIS A 39 17.15 -1.76 -6.43
N THR A 40 17.85 -0.65 -6.22
CA THR A 40 18.04 -0.14 -4.87
C THR A 40 16.64 0.19 -4.39
N TYR A 41 16.05 -0.71 -3.62
CA TYR A 41 14.73 -0.50 -3.03
C TYR A 41 14.76 0.87 -2.36
N VAL A 42 13.87 1.76 -2.80
CA VAL A 42 13.61 2.98 -2.05
C VAL A 42 12.99 2.50 -0.75
N GLU A 43 13.68 2.68 0.37
CA GLU A 43 13.07 2.49 1.69
C GLU A 43 11.87 3.42 1.75
N ARG A 44 10.67 2.88 2.05
CA ARG A 44 9.64 3.62 2.80
C ARG A 44 8.43 2.77 3.13
N LEU A 45 8.49 2.14 4.29
CA LEU A 45 7.86 2.54 5.55
C LEU A 45 8.67 1.80 6.64
N ASP A 46 9.01 2.46 7.75
CA ASP A 46 9.72 1.80 8.86
C ASP A 46 8.86 0.68 9.44
N TYR A 47 7.55 0.92 9.50
CA TYR A 47 6.53 -0.10 9.72
C TYR A 47 5.19 0.33 9.12
N GLN A 48 4.31 -0.65 8.91
CA GLN A 48 2.92 -0.42 8.58
C GLN A 48 2.04 -1.51 9.20
N TYR A 49 1.04 -1.07 9.98
CA TYR A 49 -0.03 -1.91 10.51
C TYR A 49 -1.34 -1.55 9.82
N CYS A 50 -2.19 -2.55 9.61
CA CYS A 50 -3.50 -2.37 9.02
C CYS A 50 -4.49 -3.13 9.89
N LEU A 51 -5.39 -2.42 10.57
CA LEU A 51 -6.32 -3.02 11.52
C LEU A 51 -7.73 -3.10 10.95
N ARG A 52 -8.42 -4.18 11.33
CA ARG A 52 -9.85 -4.39 11.07
C ARG A 52 -10.60 -4.75 12.33
N GLY A 53 -11.82 -4.28 12.43
CA GLY A 53 -12.74 -4.64 13.51
C GLY A 53 -14.16 -4.77 12.99
N GLU A 54 -14.95 -5.63 13.62
CA GLU A 54 -16.35 -5.79 13.28
C GLU A 54 -17.18 -6.06 14.54
N ASN A 55 -18.44 -5.67 14.48
CA ASN A 55 -19.49 -6.09 15.39
C ASN A 55 -20.80 -6.28 14.61
N ASP A 56 -21.91 -6.49 15.32
CA ASP A 56 -23.21 -6.72 14.68
C ASP A 56 -23.73 -5.53 13.83
N GLU A 57 -23.12 -4.35 13.93
CA GLU A 57 -23.63 -3.11 13.34
C GLU A 57 -22.65 -2.43 12.39
N PHE A 58 -21.36 -2.69 12.51
CA PHE A 58 -20.31 -2.03 11.75
C PHE A 58 -19.19 -2.98 11.39
N VAL A 59 -18.60 -2.72 10.22
CA VAL A 59 -17.26 -3.17 9.86
C VAL A 59 -16.37 -1.94 9.73
N VAL A 60 -15.18 -2.03 10.30
CA VAL A 60 -14.08 -1.06 10.18
C VAL A 60 -12.95 -1.78 9.46
N ASP A 61 -12.63 -1.35 8.25
CA ASP A 61 -11.57 -1.92 7.43
C ASP A 61 -10.46 -0.91 7.18
N GLY A 62 -9.21 -1.37 7.13
CA GLY A 62 -8.11 -0.54 6.63
C GLY A 62 -7.64 0.55 7.58
N TYR A 63 -7.87 0.43 8.90
CA TYR A 63 -7.35 1.43 9.85
C TYR A 63 -5.83 1.29 9.94
N GLN A 64 -5.11 2.19 9.28
CA GLN A 64 -3.66 2.10 9.17
C GLN A 64 -2.94 2.85 10.29
N PHE A 65 -1.77 2.34 10.65
CA PHE A 65 -0.71 3.06 11.33
C PHE A 65 0.57 2.87 10.54
N TYR A 66 1.34 3.93 10.36
CA TYR A 66 2.60 3.83 9.64
C TYR A 66 3.65 4.77 10.22
N GLN A 67 4.90 4.47 9.92
CA GLN A 67 6.01 5.39 10.14
C GLN A 67 6.82 5.54 8.86
N ASP A 68 7.02 6.79 8.44
CA ASP A 68 7.91 7.19 7.37
C ASP A 68 9.03 8.07 7.95
N GLY A 69 10.17 7.44 8.27
CA GLY A 69 11.37 8.12 8.74
C GLY A 69 11.19 8.73 10.13
N GLN A 70 10.75 9.99 10.19
CA GLN A 70 10.45 10.67 11.46
C GLN A 70 8.97 11.03 11.61
N THR A 71 8.18 10.84 10.56
CA THR A 71 6.75 11.13 10.56
C THR A 71 5.98 9.85 10.88
N GLN A 72 5.07 9.91 11.84
CA GLN A 72 4.10 8.84 12.06
C GLN A 72 2.73 9.29 11.58
N GLY A 73 1.91 8.35 11.13
CA GLY A 73 0.55 8.66 10.70
C GLY A 73 -0.42 7.54 10.98
N TYR A 74 -1.70 7.90 11.02
CA TYR A 74 -2.80 6.99 11.32
C TYR A 74 -4.07 7.40 10.57
N GLY A 75 -5.02 6.47 10.41
CA GLY A 75 -6.35 6.76 9.87
C GLY A 75 -6.70 5.92 8.65
N HIS A 76 -7.25 6.55 7.61
CA HIS A 76 -7.68 5.93 6.34
C HIS A 76 -8.74 4.83 6.40
N ALA A 77 -9.27 4.50 7.58
CA ALA A 77 -10.23 3.42 7.76
C ALA A 77 -11.57 3.69 7.05
N ARG A 78 -12.16 2.64 6.47
CA ARG A 78 -13.53 2.62 5.97
C ARG A 78 -14.46 2.00 6.99
N ILE A 79 -15.53 2.72 7.31
CA ILE A 79 -16.54 2.35 8.28
C ILE A 79 -17.86 2.11 7.53
N THR A 80 -18.31 0.87 7.56
CA THR A 80 -19.48 0.39 6.83
C THR A 80 -20.57 -0.03 7.82
N PRO A 81 -21.73 0.66 7.86
CA PRO A 81 -22.89 0.19 8.61
C PRO A 81 -23.46 -1.11 8.01
N LEU A 82 -23.67 -2.13 8.85
CA LEU A 82 -24.27 -3.41 8.45
C LEU A 82 -25.79 -3.42 8.54
N LYS A 83 -26.36 -2.50 9.32
CA LYS A 83 -27.81 -2.32 9.49
C LYS A 83 -28.25 -0.99 8.91
N SER A 84 -29.45 -0.97 8.35
CA SER A 84 -30.06 0.28 7.88
C SER A 84 -30.45 1.19 9.05
N GLN A 85 -30.48 2.50 8.77
CA GLN A 85 -30.82 3.60 9.67
C GLN A 85 -29.83 3.90 10.80
N VAL A 86 -28.64 3.31 10.79
CA VAL A 86 -27.62 3.57 11.82
C VAL A 86 -27.10 5.00 11.64
N PHE A 87 -26.68 5.35 10.43
CA PHE A 87 -26.35 6.72 10.05
C PHE A 87 -27.53 7.36 9.33
N LYS A 88 -27.92 8.56 9.74
CA LYS A 88 -28.91 9.38 9.03
C LYS A 88 -28.30 10.70 8.59
N LYS A 89 -28.84 11.24 7.51
CA LYS A 89 -28.47 12.55 6.99
C LYS A 89 -28.51 13.61 8.08
N ASN A 90 -27.42 14.37 8.17
CA ASN A 90 -27.12 15.40 9.17
C ASN A 90 -26.78 14.90 10.58
N ASP A 91 -26.61 13.59 10.79
CA ASP A 91 -26.01 13.11 12.03
C ASP A 91 -24.56 13.63 12.14
N GLU A 92 -24.15 13.93 13.36
CA GLU A 92 -22.76 14.20 13.71
C GLU A 92 -22.16 12.96 14.35
N VAL A 93 -21.21 12.34 13.67
CA VAL A 93 -20.52 11.13 14.14
C VAL A 93 -19.17 11.55 14.71
N THR A 94 -18.89 11.11 15.94
CA THR A 94 -17.56 11.21 16.54
C THR A 94 -16.95 9.82 16.56
N LEU A 95 -15.73 9.73 16.02
CA LEU A 95 -14.95 8.52 15.92
C LEU A 95 -13.73 8.70 16.80
N THR A 96 -13.62 7.89 17.85
CA THR A 96 -12.54 7.99 18.82
C THR A 96 -11.71 6.71 18.77
N LEU A 97 -10.50 6.81 18.24
CA LEU A 97 -9.49 5.77 18.37
C LEU A 97 -8.97 5.79 19.81
N ILE A 98 -9.01 4.64 20.46
CA ILE A 98 -8.55 4.42 21.83
C ILE A 98 -7.37 3.46 21.75
N LEU A 99 -6.17 3.99 21.98
CA LEU A 99 -4.94 3.20 22.07
C LEU A 99 -4.65 2.83 23.53
N SER A 100 -4.81 3.81 24.42
CA SER A 100 -4.75 3.63 25.88
C SER A 100 -5.73 4.58 26.57
N GLN A 101 -5.85 4.53 27.89
CA GLN A 101 -6.71 5.47 28.62
C GLN A 101 -6.24 6.94 28.45
N GLU A 102 -4.93 7.14 28.31
CA GLU A 102 -4.32 8.47 28.18
C GLU A 102 -4.14 8.90 26.72
N HIS A 103 -4.21 7.96 25.78
CA HIS A 103 -4.02 8.21 24.35
C HIS A 103 -5.28 7.89 23.56
N GLN A 104 -6.07 8.93 23.29
CA GLN A 104 -7.30 8.87 22.52
C GLN A 104 -7.33 9.96 21.44
N LEU A 105 -7.68 9.57 20.21
CA LEU A 105 -7.64 10.44 19.04
C LEU A 105 -9.04 10.50 18.44
N SER A 106 -9.63 11.70 18.35
CA SER A 106 -11.03 11.88 17.95
C SER A 106 -11.16 12.66 16.65
N GLN A 107 -11.98 12.13 15.74
CA GLN A 107 -12.38 12.80 14.51
C GLN A 107 -13.90 12.95 14.45
N LYS A 108 -14.38 14.04 13.84
CA LYS A 108 -15.81 14.31 13.68
C LYS A 108 -16.19 14.35 12.22
N ILE A 109 -17.25 13.64 11.89
CA ILE A 109 -17.74 13.52 10.52
C ILE A 109 -19.23 13.85 10.48
N LYS A 110 -19.61 14.64 9.48
CA LYS A 110 -21.02 14.96 9.22
C LYS A 110 -21.57 14.07 8.12
N ILE A 111 -22.61 13.31 8.46
CA ILE A 111 -23.27 12.38 7.54
C ILE A 111 -24.10 13.15 6.51
N GLN A 112 -23.89 12.84 5.23
CA GLN A 112 -24.56 13.50 4.11
C GLN A 112 -25.79 12.73 3.63
N ASN A 113 -25.74 11.39 3.71
CA ASN A 113 -26.80 10.50 3.26
C ASN A 113 -27.05 9.41 4.30
N ASP A 114 -28.28 8.90 4.35
CA ASP A 114 -28.62 7.76 5.21
C ASP A 114 -27.76 6.55 4.84
N ASP A 115 -27.29 5.82 5.85
CA ASP A 115 -26.46 4.60 5.73
C ASP A 115 -25.18 4.78 4.89
N GLN A 116 -24.64 6.00 4.88
CA GLN A 116 -23.40 6.34 4.20
C GLN A 116 -22.21 5.49 4.70
N VAL A 117 -21.44 4.92 3.79
CA VAL A 117 -20.09 4.42 4.07
C VAL A 117 -19.17 5.62 4.32
N VAL A 118 -18.46 5.60 5.44
CA VAL A 118 -17.60 6.70 5.89
C VAL A 118 -16.15 6.29 5.75
N THR A 119 -15.33 7.16 5.17
CA THR A 119 -13.87 6.97 5.14
C THR A 119 -13.24 8.02 6.05
N LEU A 120 -12.32 7.58 6.91
CA LEU A 120 -11.50 8.47 7.72
C LEU A 120 -10.38 9.04 6.87
N ASP A 121 -10.07 10.31 7.10
CA ASP A 121 -8.89 10.92 6.53
C ASP A 121 -7.65 10.44 7.31
N GLU A 122 -6.52 10.36 6.60
CA GLU A 122 -5.22 10.16 7.21
C GLU A 122 -4.79 11.40 8.00
N GLN A 123 -4.13 11.19 9.13
CA GLN A 123 -3.54 12.25 9.94
C GLN A 123 -2.10 11.90 10.29
N GLU A 124 -1.21 12.88 10.12
CA GLU A 124 0.13 12.83 10.69
C GLU A 124 0.04 13.08 12.20
N SER A 125 0.94 12.43 12.94
CA SER A 125 1.09 12.59 14.38
C SER A 125 2.54 12.83 14.76
N GLU A 126 2.76 13.69 15.73
CA GLU A 126 4.04 13.82 16.44
C GLU A 126 4.15 12.80 17.58
N ASP A 127 3.05 12.13 17.93
CA ASP A 127 3.03 11.11 18.97
C ASP A 127 3.73 9.82 18.49
N VAL A 128 4.40 9.15 19.41
CA VAL A 128 5.00 7.84 19.16
C VAL A 128 3.98 6.76 19.52
N PHE A 129 3.54 5.99 18.53
CA PHE A 129 2.69 4.83 18.74
C PHE A 129 3.51 3.59 19.09
N LEU A 130 3.23 2.99 20.24
CA LEU A 130 3.85 1.73 20.64
C LEU A 130 3.10 0.56 20.00
N GLU A 131 3.83 -0.47 19.57
CA GLU A 131 3.21 -1.66 18.97
C GLU A 131 2.20 -2.32 19.90
N GLU A 132 2.47 -2.37 21.21
CA GLU A 132 1.55 -2.91 22.21
C GLU A 132 0.23 -2.14 22.31
N ASP A 133 0.26 -0.82 22.09
CA ASP A 133 -0.94 0.02 22.09
C ASP A 133 -1.75 -0.22 20.80
N ILE A 134 -1.08 -0.32 19.65
CA ILE A 134 -1.70 -0.62 18.35
C ILE A 134 -2.39 -1.99 18.40
N GLN A 135 -1.77 -3.00 19.01
CA GLN A 135 -2.34 -4.34 19.14
C GLN A 135 -3.63 -4.40 19.98
N ASN A 136 -3.84 -3.42 20.87
CA ASN A 136 -5.02 -3.32 21.74
C ASN A 136 -5.99 -2.22 21.31
N ALA A 137 -5.79 -1.63 20.13
CA ALA A 137 -6.55 -0.50 19.65
C ALA A 137 -8.06 -0.79 19.57
N LYS A 138 -8.87 0.21 19.91
CA LYS A 138 -10.33 0.16 19.79
C LYS A 138 -10.83 1.41 19.08
N LEU A 139 -11.90 1.27 18.31
CA LEU A 139 -12.61 2.42 17.73
C LEU A 139 -13.97 2.57 18.38
N GLN A 140 -14.18 3.68 19.08
CA GLN A 140 -15.50 4.09 19.55
C GLN A 140 -16.20 4.93 18.48
N ILE A 141 -17.44 4.57 18.19
CA ILE A 141 -18.31 5.25 17.23
C ILE A 141 -19.50 5.81 18.00
N SER A 142 -19.60 7.13 18.09
CA SER A 142 -20.70 7.82 18.75
C SER A 142 -21.48 8.67 17.75
N VAL A 143 -22.78 8.42 17.61
CA VAL A 143 -23.66 9.16 16.68
C VAL A 143 -24.55 10.10 17.47
N ASN A 144 -24.41 11.40 17.20
CA ASN A 144 -25.25 12.44 17.76
C ASN A 144 -26.29 12.91 16.73
N ARG A 145 -27.56 12.76 17.11
CA ARG A 145 -28.71 13.19 16.32
C ARG A 145 -29.52 14.18 17.13
N GLN A 146 -29.68 15.40 16.61
CA GLN A 146 -30.45 16.46 17.28
C GLN A 146 -30.01 16.70 18.74
N ASN A 147 -28.69 16.77 18.97
CA ASN A 147 -28.06 16.96 20.29
C ASN A 147 -28.30 15.83 21.30
N LYS A 148 -28.62 14.63 20.83
CA LYS A 148 -28.72 13.42 21.64
C LYS A 148 -27.83 12.32 21.06
N THR A 149 -27.04 11.70 21.91
CA THR A 149 -26.32 10.47 21.56
C THR A 149 -27.35 9.36 21.32
N THR A 150 -27.46 8.94 20.07
CA THR A 150 -28.39 7.88 19.64
C THR A 150 -27.69 6.55 19.46
N TYR A 151 -26.37 6.56 19.34
CA TYR A 151 -25.54 5.38 19.24
C TYR A 151 -24.19 5.65 19.89
N ASP A 152 -23.67 4.67 20.60
CA ASP A 152 -22.35 4.72 21.23
C ASP A 152 -21.86 3.29 21.45
N GLN A 153 -20.94 2.83 20.62
CA GLN A 153 -20.36 1.49 20.70
C GLN A 153 -18.87 1.54 20.45
N THR A 154 -18.17 0.56 21.01
CA THR A 154 -16.74 0.37 20.85
C THR A 154 -16.48 -0.94 20.13
N ILE A 155 -15.62 -0.88 19.11
CA ILE A 155 -15.21 -2.02 18.29
C ILE A 155 -13.74 -2.29 18.58
N GLU A 156 -13.40 -3.54 18.87
CA GLU A 156 -12.00 -3.95 19.00
C GLU A 156 -11.38 -4.09 17.61
N LEU A 157 -10.22 -3.48 17.41
CA LEU A 157 -9.47 -3.56 16.17
C LEU A 157 -8.39 -4.64 16.31
N LYS A 158 -8.22 -5.46 15.28
CA LYS A 158 -7.22 -6.52 15.21
C LYS A 158 -6.34 -6.30 13.99
N ASN A 159 -5.05 -6.59 14.12
CA ASN A 159 -4.14 -6.52 13.00
C ASN A 159 -4.56 -7.53 11.92
N GLN A 160 -4.60 -7.06 10.68
CA GLN A 160 -4.85 -7.89 9.51
C GLN A 160 -3.54 -8.44 8.98
N ASP A 161 -3.61 -9.63 8.41
CA ASP A 161 -2.53 -10.10 7.55
C ASP A 161 -2.40 -9.13 6.37
N MET A 162 -1.16 -8.73 6.10
CA MET A 162 -0.83 -7.81 5.03
C MET A 162 0.39 -8.31 4.27
N LEU A 163 0.24 -8.41 2.95
CA LEU A 163 1.29 -8.81 2.03
C LEU A 163 1.76 -7.59 1.23
N THR A 164 3.07 -7.47 1.07
CA THR A 164 3.67 -6.46 0.19
C THR A 164 3.93 -7.08 -1.17
N TYR A 165 3.45 -6.43 -2.21
CA TYR A 165 3.63 -6.83 -3.60
C TYR A 165 4.62 -5.88 -4.29
N THR A 166 5.38 -6.45 -5.22
CA THR A 166 6.27 -5.73 -6.10
C THR A 166 6.15 -6.26 -7.52
N SER A 167 6.48 -5.43 -8.49
CA SER A 167 6.63 -5.83 -9.88
C SER A 167 7.69 -4.98 -10.54
N ALA A 168 8.43 -5.57 -11.47
CA ALA A 168 9.41 -4.87 -12.27
C ALA A 168 9.45 -5.43 -13.69
N ASN A 169 9.79 -4.56 -14.63
CA ASN A 169 10.29 -4.97 -15.94
C ASN A 169 11.63 -4.28 -16.21
N LYS A 170 12.10 -4.32 -17.45
CA LYS A 170 13.40 -3.75 -17.81
C LYS A 170 13.53 -2.26 -17.44
N ASP A 171 12.46 -1.48 -17.56
CA ASP A 171 12.53 -0.02 -17.51
C ASP A 171 11.78 0.58 -16.32
N TYR A 172 10.82 -0.16 -15.75
CA TYR A 172 9.88 0.33 -14.73
C TYR A 172 9.78 -0.60 -13.53
N THR A 173 9.53 -0.01 -12.37
CA THR A 173 9.32 -0.72 -11.09
C THR A 173 8.07 -0.19 -10.43
N LEU A 174 7.34 -1.08 -9.77
CA LEU A 174 6.26 -0.75 -8.86
C LEU A 174 6.52 -1.49 -7.55
N THR A 175 6.72 -0.74 -6.47
CA THR A 175 7.09 -1.28 -5.16
C THR A 175 6.07 -0.89 -4.10
N ASN A 176 6.08 -1.57 -2.95
CA ASN A 176 5.27 -1.21 -1.78
C ASN A 176 3.76 -1.15 -2.07
N VAL A 177 3.25 -2.08 -2.91
CA VAL A 177 1.81 -2.27 -3.03
C VAL A 177 1.38 -3.13 -1.85
N TYR A 178 0.56 -2.61 -0.94
CA TYR A 178 0.15 -3.34 0.25
C TYR A 178 -1.25 -3.90 0.06
N VAL A 179 -1.43 -5.17 0.40
CA VAL A 179 -2.69 -5.89 0.18
C VAL A 179 -3.08 -6.62 1.46
N THR A 180 -4.34 -6.48 1.87
CA THR A 180 -5.00 -7.38 2.82
C THR A 180 -6.09 -8.17 2.08
N GLU A 181 -6.89 -8.98 2.78
CA GLU A 181 -8.00 -9.71 2.16
C GLU A 181 -9.02 -8.82 1.44
N ASN A 182 -9.20 -7.57 1.88
CA ASN A 182 -10.26 -6.69 1.42
C ASN A 182 -9.83 -5.25 1.14
N TRP A 183 -8.52 -4.99 1.09
CA TRP A 183 -7.94 -3.66 0.95
C TRP A 183 -6.67 -3.74 0.11
N LEU A 184 -6.46 -2.76 -0.77
CA LEU A 184 -5.19 -2.55 -1.46
C LEU A 184 -4.81 -1.09 -1.39
N LYS A 185 -3.60 -0.82 -0.91
CA LYS A 185 -2.94 0.48 -1.01
C LYS A 185 -1.97 0.46 -2.17
N THR A 186 -2.12 1.45 -3.05
CA THR A 186 -1.29 1.58 -4.25
C THR A 186 0.18 1.76 -3.89
N GLY A 187 1.06 1.28 -4.76
CA GLY A 187 2.50 1.36 -4.56
C GLY A 187 3.16 2.53 -5.28
N VAL A 188 4.47 2.62 -5.08
CA VAL A 188 5.37 3.64 -5.63
C VAL A 188 5.86 3.22 -7.01
N PHE A 189 5.60 4.06 -8.02
CA PHE A 189 6.07 3.85 -9.38
C PHE A 189 7.42 4.54 -9.62
N SER A 190 8.37 3.82 -10.20
CA SER A 190 9.66 4.39 -10.59
C SER A 190 10.10 3.94 -11.98
N SER A 191 10.92 4.77 -12.61
CA SER A 191 11.47 4.55 -13.94
C SER A 191 12.97 4.83 -13.96
N LYS A 192 13.71 4.13 -14.83
CA LYS A 192 15.11 4.45 -15.12
C LYS A 192 15.28 5.64 -16.05
N ASP A 193 14.25 5.92 -16.84
CA ASP A 193 14.26 7.04 -17.76
C ASP A 193 14.00 8.33 -17.00
N GLN A 194 15.05 9.16 -16.90
CA GLN A 194 15.01 10.45 -16.23
C GLN A 194 14.19 11.49 -17.01
N ASP A 195 13.97 11.28 -18.30
CA ASP A 195 13.18 12.15 -19.16
C ASP A 195 11.76 11.63 -19.36
N LEU A 196 11.33 10.60 -18.62
CA LEU A 196 10.02 9.97 -18.79
C LEU A 196 8.87 10.98 -18.70
N ALA A 197 8.89 11.87 -17.71
CA ALA A 197 7.86 12.90 -17.54
C ALA A 197 7.85 13.95 -18.65
N LYS A 198 8.95 14.09 -19.41
CA LYS A 198 9.01 14.96 -20.59
C LYS A 198 8.49 14.24 -21.83
N GLU A 199 8.82 12.96 -22.00
CA GLU A 199 8.36 12.16 -23.14
C GLU A 199 6.87 11.84 -23.03
N TYR A 200 6.41 11.49 -21.82
CA TYR A 200 5.02 11.18 -21.48
C TYR A 200 4.62 12.01 -20.25
N PRO A 201 4.05 13.22 -20.44
CA PRO A 201 3.68 14.10 -19.33
C PRO A 201 2.54 13.58 -18.46
N TYR A 202 1.77 12.62 -18.96
CA TYR A 202 0.62 12.06 -18.25
C TYR A 202 0.71 10.54 -18.15
N MET A 203 0.18 10.01 -17.05
CA MET A 203 0.18 8.59 -16.76
C MET A 203 -1.15 8.15 -16.17
N ILE A 204 -1.52 6.91 -16.48
CA ILE A 204 -2.59 6.17 -15.81
C ILE A 204 -2.02 4.88 -15.25
N ILE A 205 -2.37 4.54 -14.01
CA ILE A 205 -2.12 3.22 -13.41
C ILE A 205 -3.46 2.62 -13.02
N ASN A 206 -3.79 1.47 -13.60
CA ASN A 206 -4.94 0.66 -13.20
C ASN A 206 -4.45 -0.51 -12.36
N TYR A 207 -4.88 -0.60 -11.11
CA TYR A 207 -4.73 -1.81 -10.31
C TYR A 207 -5.90 -2.72 -10.61
N MET A 208 -5.62 -3.97 -10.93
CA MET A 208 -6.60 -4.90 -11.47
C MET A 208 -6.46 -6.27 -10.81
N TYR A 209 -7.58 -6.98 -10.68
CA TYR A 209 -7.62 -8.34 -10.17
C TYR A 209 -8.37 -9.27 -11.13
N SER A 210 -8.04 -10.56 -11.10
CA SER A 210 -8.83 -11.60 -11.75
C SER A 210 -9.11 -12.74 -10.77
N HIS A 211 -10.32 -13.28 -10.87
CA HIS A 211 -10.73 -14.49 -10.17
C HIS A 211 -10.11 -15.75 -10.77
N GLU A 212 -9.54 -15.67 -11.97
CA GLU A 212 -8.88 -16.80 -12.62
C GLU A 212 -7.41 -16.89 -12.20
N GLN A 213 -6.99 -18.04 -11.67
CA GLN A 213 -5.60 -18.29 -11.27
C GLN A 213 -4.75 -18.95 -12.37
N ASN A 214 -5.26 -19.08 -13.59
CA ASN A 214 -4.54 -19.75 -14.68
C ASN A 214 -3.49 -18.83 -15.34
N HIS A 215 -2.46 -19.40 -15.97
CA HIS A 215 -1.31 -18.63 -16.47
C HIS A 215 -1.54 -17.95 -17.85
N GLU A 216 -2.77 -18.01 -18.38
CA GLU A 216 -3.16 -17.42 -19.67
C GLU A 216 -4.39 -16.49 -19.53
N VAL A 217 -4.48 -15.73 -18.43
CA VAL A 217 -5.58 -14.77 -18.25
C VAL A 217 -5.45 -13.65 -19.28
N ASN A 218 -6.52 -13.40 -20.04
CA ASN A 218 -6.59 -12.25 -20.93
C ASN A 218 -6.78 -11.00 -20.07
N ILE A 219 -6.14 -9.87 -20.42
CA ILE A 219 -6.36 -8.63 -19.66
C ILE A 219 -7.84 -8.19 -19.61
N ASN A 220 -8.66 -8.68 -20.54
CA ASN A 220 -10.11 -8.47 -20.55
C ASN A 220 -10.87 -9.22 -19.43
N ASP A 221 -10.26 -10.24 -18.81
CA ASP A 221 -10.84 -11.04 -17.73
C ASP A 221 -10.47 -10.46 -16.34
N TYR A 222 -9.79 -9.32 -16.33
CA TYR A 222 -9.47 -8.59 -15.12
C TYR A 222 -10.48 -7.46 -14.89
N GLU A 223 -10.84 -7.27 -13.63
CA GLU A 223 -11.66 -6.16 -13.17
C GLU A 223 -10.77 -5.06 -12.59
N ARG A 224 -11.18 -3.81 -12.79
CA ARG A 224 -10.45 -2.65 -12.27
C ARG A 224 -10.81 -2.44 -10.81
N PHE A 225 -9.77 -2.35 -9.99
CA PHE A 225 -9.86 -2.10 -8.56
C PHE A 225 -9.64 -0.63 -8.20
N VAL A 226 -8.47 -0.09 -8.57
CA VAL A 226 -8.06 1.30 -8.32
C VAL A 226 -7.63 1.94 -9.63
N TYR A 227 -7.97 3.22 -9.79
CA TYR A 227 -7.70 4.01 -10.99
C TYR A 227 -6.98 5.30 -10.62
N LEU A 228 -5.70 5.40 -10.95
CA LEU A 228 -4.94 6.64 -10.81
C LEU A 228 -4.73 7.27 -12.18
N LYS A 229 -5.05 8.55 -12.34
CA LYS A 229 -4.71 9.37 -13.51
C LYS A 229 -4.13 10.69 -13.03
N GLY A 230 -3.01 11.09 -13.61
CA GLY A 230 -2.33 12.33 -13.23
C GLY A 230 -1.15 12.66 -14.12
N LYS A 231 -0.34 13.62 -13.69
CA LYS A 231 0.93 13.92 -14.35
C LYS A 231 1.95 12.86 -13.97
N THR A 232 2.78 12.45 -14.90
CA THR A 232 3.85 11.48 -14.66
C THR A 232 4.81 11.92 -13.57
N GLU A 233 5.06 13.23 -13.42
CA GLU A 233 5.90 13.79 -12.36
C GLU A 233 5.33 13.50 -10.96
N ASP A 234 4.01 13.56 -10.78
CA ASP A 234 3.36 13.29 -9.49
C ASP A 234 3.53 11.81 -9.09
N PHE A 235 3.44 10.89 -10.07
CA PHE A 235 3.70 9.46 -9.85
C PHE A 235 5.17 9.16 -9.52
N LEU A 236 6.12 9.87 -10.14
CA LEU A 236 7.57 9.65 -9.92
C LEU A 236 8.07 10.27 -8.60
N ASN A 237 7.30 11.19 -8.01
CA ASN A 237 7.61 11.88 -6.76
C ASN A 237 6.79 11.35 -5.57
N ASP A 238 6.18 10.18 -5.70
CA ASP A 238 5.38 9.51 -4.66
C ASP A 238 4.20 10.37 -4.15
N GLN A 239 3.64 11.23 -5.01
CA GLN A 239 2.52 12.11 -4.66
C GLN A 239 1.15 11.52 -5.03
N MET A 240 1.13 10.33 -5.63
CA MET A 240 -0.08 9.65 -6.08
C MET A 240 -0.26 8.37 -5.28
N GLU A 241 -1.11 8.42 -4.28
CA GLU A 241 -1.48 7.29 -3.44
C GLU A 241 -3.00 7.21 -3.31
N GLU A 242 -3.54 5.99 -3.39
CA GLU A 242 -4.94 5.74 -3.14
C GLU A 242 -5.13 4.36 -2.50
N ILE A 243 -6.29 4.19 -1.88
CA ILE A 243 -6.71 2.95 -1.24
C ILE A 243 -7.97 2.46 -1.94
N GLY A 244 -7.92 1.23 -2.44
CA GLY A 244 -9.08 0.51 -2.92
C GLY A 244 -9.61 -0.46 -1.86
N TYR A 245 -10.92 -0.61 -1.81
CA TYR A 245 -11.60 -1.59 -0.96
C TYR A 245 -12.35 -2.62 -1.78
N TYR A 246 -12.20 -3.89 -1.40
CA TYR A 246 -12.81 -5.02 -2.08
C TYR A 246 -14.03 -5.53 -1.30
N ASP A 247 -15.21 -5.31 -1.88
CA ASP A 247 -16.51 -5.70 -1.31
C ASP A 247 -17.08 -6.98 -1.94
N GLY A 248 -16.31 -7.62 -2.83
CA GLY A 248 -16.74 -8.86 -3.48
C GLY A 248 -16.60 -10.08 -2.57
N GLN A 249 -16.95 -11.26 -3.11
CA GLN A 249 -16.80 -12.51 -2.39
C GLN A 249 -15.36 -13.03 -2.46
N GLY A 250 -14.86 -13.58 -1.36
CA GLY A 250 -13.50 -14.13 -1.26
C GLY A 250 -12.47 -13.10 -0.77
N SER A 251 -11.19 -13.44 -0.91
CA SER A 251 -10.05 -12.63 -0.48
C SER A 251 -9.23 -12.18 -1.68
N LEU A 252 -8.73 -10.95 -1.65
CA LEU A 252 -7.73 -10.45 -2.61
C LEU A 252 -6.47 -11.31 -2.63
N PHE A 253 -6.14 -12.02 -1.54
CA PHE A 253 -5.02 -12.96 -1.51
C PHE A 253 -5.20 -14.16 -2.44
N ASP A 254 -6.45 -14.51 -2.76
CA ASP A 254 -6.76 -15.63 -3.66
C ASP A 254 -6.82 -15.19 -5.13
N MET A 255 -6.55 -13.91 -5.42
CA MET A 255 -6.69 -13.34 -6.76
C MET A 255 -5.35 -13.15 -7.45
N GLN A 256 -5.37 -13.18 -8.78
CA GLN A 256 -4.24 -12.67 -9.55
C GLN A 256 -4.32 -11.15 -9.61
N LEU A 257 -3.26 -10.47 -9.17
CA LEU A 257 -3.19 -9.02 -9.19
C LEU A 257 -2.20 -8.54 -10.25
N CYS A 258 -2.55 -7.46 -10.95
CA CYS A 258 -1.63 -6.80 -11.88
C CYS A 258 -1.88 -5.30 -11.94
N CYS A 259 -0.91 -4.59 -12.52
CA CYS A 259 -1.07 -3.19 -12.88
C CYS A 259 -0.97 -3.00 -14.40
N VAL A 260 -1.89 -2.24 -14.97
CA VAL A 260 -1.80 -1.75 -16.35
C VAL A 260 -1.41 -0.29 -16.33
N ILE A 261 -0.22 0.01 -16.84
CA ILE A 261 0.36 1.34 -16.89
C ILE A 261 0.22 1.86 -18.31
N THR A 262 -0.31 3.07 -18.44
CA THR A 262 -0.48 3.76 -19.72
C THR A 262 0.21 5.12 -19.65
N LEU A 263 1.22 5.31 -20.49
CA LEU A 263 1.98 6.54 -20.64
C LEU A 263 1.47 7.34 -21.84
N MET A 264 1.22 8.64 -21.65
CA MET A 264 0.51 9.47 -22.61
C MET A 264 1.24 10.78 -22.88
N LYS A 265 1.26 11.21 -24.14
CA LYS A 265 1.84 12.50 -24.57
C LYS A 265 0.92 13.70 -24.30
N SER A 266 -0.37 13.43 -24.17
CA SER A 266 -1.42 14.39 -23.81
C SER A 266 -2.58 13.65 -23.12
N GLU A 267 -3.48 14.37 -22.45
CA GLU A 267 -4.62 13.73 -21.76
C GLU A 267 -5.55 12.93 -22.68
N ASP A 268 -5.62 13.33 -23.95
CA ASP A 268 -6.44 12.70 -25.01
C ASP A 268 -5.59 11.90 -26.02
N ASP A 269 -4.39 11.44 -25.62
CA ASP A 269 -3.51 10.68 -26.51
C ASP A 269 -4.21 9.43 -27.05
N LEU A 270 -4.33 9.34 -28.38
CA LEU A 270 -4.97 8.22 -29.08
C LEU A 270 -4.03 7.03 -29.28
N HIS A 271 -2.73 7.23 -29.08
CA HIS A 271 -1.70 6.20 -29.27
C HIS A 271 -0.75 6.15 -28.07
N PRO A 272 -1.28 5.93 -26.85
CA PRO A 272 -0.45 5.87 -25.68
C PRO A 272 0.38 4.59 -25.66
N TYR A 273 1.47 4.60 -24.88
CA TYR A 273 2.27 3.42 -24.64
C TYR A 273 1.76 2.69 -23.40
N THR A 274 1.25 1.48 -23.57
CA THR A 274 0.66 0.68 -22.49
C THR A 274 1.42 -0.62 -22.27
N PHE A 275 1.63 -0.97 -21.01
CA PHE A 275 2.24 -2.23 -20.60
C PHE A 275 1.67 -2.73 -19.28
N THR A 276 1.86 -4.02 -19.01
CA THR A 276 1.37 -4.68 -17.79
C THR A 276 2.52 -5.09 -16.89
N LEU A 277 2.32 -4.91 -15.59
CA LEU A 277 3.21 -5.33 -14.52
C LEU A 277 2.46 -6.33 -13.63
N PRO A 278 2.78 -7.65 -13.68
CA PRO A 278 2.14 -8.64 -12.82
C PRO A 278 2.62 -8.45 -11.37
N LEU A 279 1.70 -8.32 -10.43
CA LEU A 279 2.05 -8.13 -9.02
C LEU A 279 2.35 -9.48 -8.39
N SER A 280 3.52 -9.60 -7.77
CA SER A 280 3.90 -10.81 -7.03
C SER A 280 4.17 -10.45 -5.56
N PRO A 281 3.67 -11.26 -4.60
CA PRO A 281 3.91 -11.00 -3.19
C PRO A 281 5.37 -11.26 -2.86
N ILE A 282 5.97 -10.38 -2.08
CA ILE A 282 7.28 -10.58 -1.47
C ILE A 282 7.07 -11.60 -0.34
N GLN A 283 7.55 -12.82 -0.53
CA GLN A 283 7.61 -13.77 0.58
C GLN A 283 8.56 -13.19 1.64
N LYS A 284 8.02 -12.81 2.80
CA LYS A 284 8.86 -12.54 3.98
C LYS A 284 9.63 -13.84 4.25
N GLY A 285 10.94 -13.83 4.02
CA GLY A 285 11.79 -14.95 4.40
C GLY A 285 11.64 -15.18 5.90
N GLU A 286 11.30 -16.42 6.27
CA GLU A 286 11.36 -16.90 7.65
C GLU A 286 12.79 -16.78 8.23
#